data_AF-A0A7C8FF57-F1
#
_entry.id   AF-A0A7C8FF57-F1
#
_cell.length_a   1.000
_cell.length_b   1.000
_cell.length_c   1.000
_cell.angle_alpha   90.00
_cell.angle_beta   90.00
_cell.angle_gamma   90.00
#
_symmetry.space_group_name_H-M   'P 1'
#
loop_
_entity.id
_entity.type
_entity.pdbx_description
1 polymer ?
#
loop_
_entity_poly.entity_id
_entity_poly.type
_entity_poly.pdbx_seq_one_letter_code
_entity_poly.pdbx_strand_id
1 'polypeptide(L)'
;METLTKQQRRDIRLLGTFVEVYCSGTHGMALRSDFSLPEELGQRRLCNDCSEFMSYAIARRQNCPLESEKPTCKNCRIHCYAAPQRAQVREIMSYAGRRLVMRGRIDYLWHYFF
;
A
#
# COMPACT_ATOMS: atom_id res chain seq x y z
N MET A 1 9.47 -10.54 18.85
CA MET A 1 8.42 -10.48 17.81
C MET A 1 7.87 -9.07 17.85
N GLU A 2 8.28 -8.21 16.92
CA GLU A 2 7.78 -6.83 16.87
C GLU A 2 6.31 -6.86 16.45
N THR A 3 5.42 -6.62 17.41
CA THR A 3 3.97 -6.60 17.18
C THR A 3 3.60 -5.35 16.42
N LEU A 4 3.01 -5.48 15.23
CA LEU A 4 2.53 -4.34 14.46
C LEU A 4 1.47 -3.58 15.25
N THR A 5 1.57 -2.26 15.28
CA THR A 5 0.53 -1.39 15.85
C THR A 5 -0.77 -1.49 15.04
N LYS A 6 -1.90 -1.15 15.67
CA LYS A 6 -3.22 -1.14 15.01
C LYS A 6 -3.24 -0.26 13.75
N GLN A 7 -2.51 0.85 13.76
CA GLN A 7 -2.42 1.75 12.61
C GLN A 7 -1.56 1.18 11.48
N GLN A 8 -0.39 0.58 11.81
CA GLN A 8 0.42 -0.13 10.82
C GLN A 8 -0.37 -1.25 10.14
N ARG A 9 -1.14 -2.03 10.89
CA ARG A 9 -2.01 -3.09 10.35
C ARG A 9 -3.04 -2.56 9.34
N ARG A 10 -3.75 -1.47 9.69
CA ARG A 10 -4.74 -0.84 8.79
C ARG A 10 -4.07 -0.34 7.51
N ASP A 11 -2.93 0.32 7.64
CA ASP A 11 -2.23 0.91 6.51
C ASP A 11 -1.66 -0.17 5.57
N ILE A 12 -1.09 -1.24 6.11
CA ILE A 12 -0.60 -2.39 5.34
C ILE A 12 -1.76 -3.09 4.61
N ARG A 13 -2.90 -3.29 5.28
CA ARG A 13 -4.08 -3.90 4.67
C ARG A 13 -4.62 -3.06 3.51
N LEU A 14 -4.73 -1.74 3.71
CA LEU A 14 -5.20 -0.81 2.69
C LEU A 14 -4.25 -0.78 1.49
N LEU A 15 -2.95 -0.66 1.76
CA LEU A 15 -1.92 -0.67 0.73
C LEU A 15 -1.99 -1.97 -0.09
N GLY A 16 -2.13 -3.12 0.56
CA GLY A 16 -2.28 -4.41 -0.12
C GLY A 16 -3.45 -4.45 -1.11
N THR A 17 -4.61 -3.90 -0.71
CA THR A 17 -5.77 -3.77 -1.61
C THR A 17 -5.45 -2.88 -2.82
N PHE A 18 -4.74 -1.77 -2.61
CA PHE A 18 -4.42 -0.84 -3.70
C PHE A 18 -3.43 -1.45 -4.69
N VAL A 19 -2.40 -2.14 -4.18
CA VAL A 19 -1.42 -2.85 -5.01
C VAL A 19 -2.10 -3.95 -5.82
N GLU A 20 -3.05 -4.69 -5.25
CA GLU A 20 -3.83 -5.71 -5.96
C GLU A 20 -4.67 -5.11 -7.10
N VAL A 21 -5.34 -3.98 -6.84
CA VAL A 21 -6.12 -3.25 -7.86
C VAL A 21 -5.22 -2.71 -8.98
N TYR A 22 -4.03 -2.21 -8.64
CA TYR A 22 -3.05 -1.77 -9.62
C TYR A 22 -2.48 -2.94 -10.42
N CYS A 23 -2.05 -4.02 -9.77
CA CYS A 23 -1.50 -5.21 -10.43
C CYS A 23 -2.50 -5.86 -11.39
N SER A 24 -3.78 -5.93 -11.02
CA SER A 24 -4.83 -6.45 -11.90
C SER A 24 -5.13 -5.54 -13.10
N GLY A 25 -4.89 -4.23 -12.96
CA GLY A 25 -5.22 -3.22 -13.97
C GLY A 25 -4.09 -2.90 -14.94
N THR A 26 -2.86 -2.82 -14.44
CA THR A 26 -1.67 -2.43 -15.21
C THR A 26 -0.91 -3.66 -15.72
N HIS A 27 -0.81 -4.72 -14.91
CA HIS A 27 -0.03 -5.92 -15.23
C HIS A 27 -0.93 -7.10 -15.63
N GLY A 28 -1.93 -6.84 -16.49
CA GLY A 28 -3.01 -7.78 -16.84
C GLY A 28 -2.53 -9.22 -17.13
N MET A 29 -1.49 -9.37 -17.94
CA MET A 29 -0.94 -10.67 -18.39
C MET A 29 0.17 -11.24 -17.50
N ALA A 30 0.61 -10.54 -16.46
CA ALA A 30 1.68 -11.04 -15.59
C ALA A 30 1.19 -12.22 -14.73
N LEU A 31 2.08 -13.19 -14.50
CA LEU A 31 1.81 -14.31 -13.60
C LEU A 31 1.66 -13.79 -12.16
N ARG A 32 0.58 -14.18 -11.49
CA ARG A 32 0.27 -13.75 -10.11
C ARG A 32 0.38 -14.93 -9.16
N SER A 33 1.20 -14.75 -8.14
CA SER A 33 1.35 -15.68 -7.02
C SER A 33 0.64 -15.13 -5.79
N ASP A 34 0.37 -16.03 -4.85
CA ASP A 34 -0.22 -15.65 -3.58
C ASP A 34 0.87 -15.03 -2.69
N PHE A 35 0.62 -13.79 -2.27
CA PHE A 35 1.45 -13.01 -1.37
C PHE A 35 0.76 -12.91 -0.01
N SER A 36 1.36 -13.50 1.01
CA SER A 36 0.85 -13.47 2.39
C SER A 36 1.26 -12.18 3.08
N LEU A 37 0.28 -11.43 3.59
CA LEU A 37 0.55 -10.27 4.43
C LEU A 37 0.98 -10.70 5.85
N PRO A 38 1.73 -9.85 6.59
CA PRO A 38 2.14 -10.15 7.96
C PRO A 38 0.95 -10.31 8.91
N GLU A 39 1.14 -11.04 10.03
CA GLU A 39 0.15 -11.18 11.13
C GLU A 39 -1.28 -11.53 10.67
N GLU A 40 -1.41 -12.45 9.70
CA GLU A 40 -2.71 -12.93 9.20
C GLU A 40 -3.62 -11.81 8.65
N LEU A 41 -3.03 -10.71 8.16
CA LEU A 41 -3.79 -9.60 7.57
C LEU A 41 -4.51 -9.98 6.25
N GLY A 42 -4.26 -11.18 5.74
CA GLY A 42 -4.87 -11.78 4.55
C GLY A 42 -3.84 -12.15 3.49
N GLN A 43 -4.33 -12.72 2.39
CA GLN A 43 -3.54 -13.04 1.19
C GLN A 43 -3.95 -12.13 0.04
N ARG A 44 -3.00 -11.80 -0.84
CA ARG A 44 -3.19 -10.98 -2.04
C ARG A 44 -2.58 -11.66 -3.24
N ARG A 45 -3.22 -11.58 -4.42
CA ARG A 45 -2.65 -12.15 -5.65
C ARG A 45 -1.87 -11.07 -6.40
N LEU A 46 -0.55 -11.12 -6.30
CA LEU A 46 0.35 -10.10 -6.84
C LEU A 46 1.32 -10.72 -7.86
N CYS A 47 1.75 -9.94 -8.86
CA CYS A 47 2.91 -10.30 -9.67
C CYS A 47 4.21 -10.07 -8.89
N ASN A 48 5.32 -10.61 -9.41
CA ASN A 48 6.63 -10.53 -8.74
C ASN A 48 7.00 -9.09 -8.36
N ASP A 49 6.89 -8.15 -9.29
CA ASP A 49 7.23 -6.73 -9.07
C ASP A 49 6.35 -6.09 -7.98
N CYS A 50 5.06 -6.42 -7.97
CA CYS A 50 4.12 -5.90 -6.97
C CYS A 50 4.36 -6.53 -5.59
N SER A 51 4.76 -7.81 -5.53
CA SER A 51 5.13 -8.46 -4.27
C SER A 51 6.44 -7.93 -3.69
N GLU A 52 7.41 -7.61 -4.53
CA GLU A 52 8.68 -7.01 -4.10
C GLU A 52 8.43 -5.60 -3.54
N PHE A 53 7.64 -4.79 -4.26
CA PHE A 53 7.20 -3.50 -3.77
C PHE A 53 6.45 -3.60 -2.44
N MET A 54 5.53 -4.56 -2.29
CA MET A 54 4.76 -4.75 -1.06
C MET A 54 5.67 -5.13 0.11
N SER A 55 6.64 -6.02 -0.11
CA SER A 55 7.63 -6.42 0.89
C SER A 55 8.47 -5.22 1.34
N TYR A 56 8.93 -4.41 0.39
CA TYR A 56 9.64 -3.17 0.67
C TYR A 56 8.78 -2.21 1.52
N ALA A 57 7.53 -2.00 1.13
CA ALA A 57 6.62 -1.09 1.82
C ALA A 57 6.31 -1.53 3.26
N ILE A 58 6.14 -2.84 3.47
CA ILE A 58 5.94 -3.44 4.80
C ILE A 58 7.17 -3.20 5.68
N ALA A 59 8.36 -3.53 5.19
CA ALA A 59 9.60 -3.33 5.93
C ALA A 59 9.81 -1.86 6.31
N ARG A 60 9.52 -0.92 5.41
CA ARG A 60 9.58 0.52 5.71
C ARG A 60 8.52 0.97 6.69
N ARG A 61 7.37 0.31 6.73
CA ARG A 61 6.30 0.64 7.67
C ARG A 61 6.56 0.12 9.08
N GLN A 62 7.17 -1.06 9.19
CA GLN A 62 7.63 -1.65 10.45
C GLN A 62 8.74 -0.80 11.08
N ASN A 63 9.75 -0.42 10.29
CA ASN A 63 10.90 0.35 10.78
C ASN A 63 10.65 1.87 10.84
N CYS A 64 9.41 2.33 10.91
CA CYS A 64 9.09 3.75 10.85
C CYS A 64 9.28 4.38 12.24
N PRO A 65 10.22 5.32 12.44
CA PRO A 65 10.49 5.90 13.77
C PRO A 65 9.38 6.84 14.25
N LEU A 66 8.53 7.32 13.33
CA LEU A 66 7.42 8.25 13.61
C LEU A 66 6.10 7.49 13.78
N GLU A 67 6.01 6.58 14.75
CA GLU A 67 4.83 5.72 14.91
C GLU A 67 3.60 6.45 15.46
N SER A 68 3.77 7.33 16.46
CA SER A 68 2.68 7.98 17.21
C SER A 68 2.08 9.21 16.51
N GLU A 69 2.90 9.97 15.78
CA GLU A 69 2.49 11.21 15.10
C GLU A 69 2.47 11.08 13.57
N LYS A 70 2.38 9.87 13.01
CA LYS A 70 2.60 9.70 11.57
C LYS A 70 1.62 10.53 10.74
N PRO A 71 2.07 11.60 10.06
CA PRO A 71 1.22 12.28 9.09
C PRO A 71 1.21 11.43 7.80
N THR A 72 0.38 11.81 6.83
CA THR A 72 0.41 11.16 5.51
C THR A 72 1.84 11.17 4.94
N CYS A 73 2.23 10.15 4.16
CA CYS A 73 3.60 10.06 3.62
C CYS A 73 4.05 11.32 2.85
N LYS A 74 3.10 12.10 2.33
CA LYS A 74 3.31 13.42 1.69
C LYS A 74 3.83 14.48 2.67
N ASN A 75 3.32 14.47 3.91
CA ASN A 75 3.63 15.45 4.95
C ASN A 75 4.62 14.90 5.99
N CYS A 76 5.21 13.73 5.74
CA CYS A 76 6.14 13.10 6.65
C CYS A 76 7.48 13.83 6.67
N ARG A 77 7.95 14.18 7.87
CA ARG A 77 9.24 14.86 8.09
C ARG A 77 10.43 14.02 7.60
N ILE A 78 10.30 12.70 7.65
CA ILE A 78 11.31 11.74 7.18
C ILE A 78 10.73 10.98 5.99
N HIS A 79 11.26 11.23 4.80
CA HIS A 79 10.83 10.49 3.62
C HIS A 79 11.64 9.19 3.49
N CYS A 80 11.10 8.09 4.01
CA CYS A 80 11.77 6.79 4.10
C CYS A 80 11.77 5.94 2.82
N TYR A 81 10.98 6.31 1.80
CA TYR A 81 10.98 5.64 0.50
C TYR A 81 12.12 6.19 -0.37
N ALA A 82 12.78 5.35 -1.15
CA ALA A 82 13.69 5.85 -2.19
C ALA A 82 12.89 6.45 -3.36
N ALA A 83 13.52 7.34 -4.13
CA ALA A 83 12.86 8.11 -5.19
C ALA A 83 12.02 7.26 -6.18
N PRO A 84 12.51 6.13 -6.72
CA PRO A 84 11.72 5.33 -7.65
C PRO A 84 10.50 4.68 -6.96
N GLN A 85 10.65 4.16 -5.73
CA GLN A 85 9.54 3.57 -4.99
C GLN A 85 8.50 4.63 -4.58
N ARG A 86 8.90 5.90 -4.37
CA ARG A 86 7.93 7.00 -4.14
C ARG A 86 7.07 7.26 -5.38
N ALA A 87 7.67 7.27 -6.56
CA ALA A 87 6.93 7.44 -7.81
C ALA A 87 5.93 6.28 -7.96
N GLN A 88 6.39 5.05 -7.73
CA GLN A 88 5.56 3.85 -7.79
C GLN A 88 4.39 3.87 -6.79
N VAL A 89 4.62 4.25 -5.52
CA VAL A 89 3.54 4.42 -4.53
C VAL A 89 2.50 5.41 -5.07
N ARG A 90 2.93 6.58 -5.56
CA ARG A 90 2.00 7.62 -6.03
C ARG A 90 1.17 7.14 -7.22
N GLU A 91 1.79 6.41 -8.13
CA GLU A 91 1.10 5.84 -9.28
C GLU A 91 0.06 4.80 -8.84
N ILE A 92 0.45 3.86 -7.97
CA ILE A 92 -0.44 2.84 -7.40
C ILE A 92 -1.63 3.51 -6.69
N MET A 93 -1.36 4.50 -5.85
CA MET A 93 -2.38 5.25 -5.13
C MET A 93 -3.34 5.98 -6.08
N SER A 94 -2.82 6.68 -7.09
CA SER A 94 -3.62 7.43 -8.06
C SER A 94 -4.51 6.50 -8.89
N TYR A 95 -3.94 5.42 -9.41
CA TYR A 95 -4.64 4.43 -10.22
C TYR A 95 -5.71 3.68 -9.40
N ALA A 96 -5.31 3.10 -8.27
CA ALA A 96 -6.21 2.33 -7.42
C ALA A 96 -7.32 3.21 -6.84
N GLY A 97 -6.98 4.43 -6.40
CA GLY A 97 -7.94 5.41 -5.93
C GLY A 97 -9.00 5.71 -6.98
N ARG A 98 -8.60 6.11 -8.20
CA ARG A 98 -9.55 6.38 -9.30
C ARG A 98 -10.43 5.17 -9.60
N ARG A 99 -9.87 3.96 -9.59
CA ARG A 99 -10.60 2.73 -9.93
C ARG A 99 -11.57 2.29 -8.83
N LEU A 100 -11.23 2.48 -7.56
CA LEU A 100 -12.13 2.21 -6.43
C LEU A 100 -13.32 3.19 -6.42
N VAL A 101 -13.07 4.45 -6.75
CA VAL A 101 -14.10 5.48 -6.90
C VAL A 101 -15.10 5.12 -7.99
N MET A 102 -14.61 4.76 -9.18
CA MET A 102 -15.45 4.35 -10.30
C MET A 102 -16.30 3.11 -10.00
N ARG A 103 -15.95 2.34 -8.96
CA ARG A 103 -16.67 1.13 -8.51
C ARG A 103 -17.72 1.40 -7.43
N GLY A 104 -17.99 2.67 -7.11
CA GLY A 104 -19.02 3.07 -6.13
C GLY A 104 -18.54 3.20 -4.69
N ARG A 105 -17.23 3.10 -4.43
CA ARG A 105 -16.62 3.34 -3.11
C ARG A 105 -16.25 4.81 -2.93
N ILE A 106 -17.28 5.65 -2.90
CA ILE A 106 -17.17 7.12 -2.75
C ILE A 106 -16.70 7.49 -1.34
N ASP A 107 -16.89 6.59 -0.36
CA ASP A 107 -16.41 6.70 1.03
C ASP A 107 -14.89 6.94 1.13
N TYR A 108 -14.11 6.38 0.21
CA TYR A 108 -12.65 6.55 0.21
C TYR A 108 -12.19 7.91 -0.35
N LEU A 109 -13.01 8.64 -1.12
CA LEU A 109 -12.63 9.97 -1.60
C LEU A 109 -12.61 11.01 -0.49
N TRP A 110 -13.56 10.94 0.44
CA TRP A 110 -13.71 12.00 1.43
C TRP A 110 -12.55 12.04 2.43
N HIS A 111 -11.94 10.89 2.70
CA HIS A 111 -10.75 10.77 3.55
C HIS A 111 -9.42 10.98 2.78
N TYR A 112 -9.47 10.98 1.43
CA TYR A 112 -8.28 11.12 0.58
C TYR A 112 -8.10 12.54 0.03
N PHE A 113 -9.20 13.31 -0.06
CA PHE A 113 -9.22 14.69 -0.55
C PHE A 113 -9.36 15.76 0.56
N PHE A 114 -9.79 15.38 1.77
CA PHE A 114 -9.97 16.26 2.93
C PHE A 114 -9.22 15.69 4.15
#